data_AF-A0A2V8N0A0-F1
#
_entry.id   AF-A0A2V8N0A0-F1
#
_cell.length_a   1.000
_cell.length_b   1.000
_cell.length_c   1.000
_cell.angle_alpha   90.00
_cell.angle_beta   90.00
_cell.angle_gamma   90.00
#
_symmetry.space_group_name_H-M   'P 1'
#
loop_
_entity.id
_entity.type
_entity.pdbx_description
1 polymer ?
#
loop_
_entity_poly.entity_id
_entity_poly.type
_entity_poly.pdbx_seq_one_letter_code
_entity_poly.pdbx_strand_id
1 'polypeptide(L)'
;MVQHYSSSHKSTRPSAEARRQVVLSTIIREHLITGEAIGSHTVSENFAHATGWSSATIRNVMGELEEFGLLEQPHTSAGRIPTDKGYRYYVDNMLNDERLSKADLKTIEGISLGDDARTRPDRLMERASRVLSELSENVGIVVWPSLAENRLRHMRFVRLPDNRILVVLMSVSNIVHDKVIRIDEQFSQDELDRTARYLNAEFSGKSLSAIRAEIIELMKQEKALYDRLLRNAIILCEGSLDEESATGEVYVEGTFNILTKPEFASAEKIRELFRTLEEKSRLVTILNECIADDSGGSVRVRIGRENLVHSMKRCAVITASYSLGDEIEGALAVVGPTRIEYGRMMAVVNYLARFAFVALKLKSRLAKFYGIRPKAESPLKHSDSLFRRR
;
A
#
# COMPACT_ATOMS: atom_id res chain seq x y z
N MET A 1 -50.92 -5.17 -45.21
CA MET A 1 -49.77 -4.69 -46.01
C MET A 1 -48.52 -4.99 -45.20
N VAL A 2 -47.88 -6.12 -45.49
CA VAL A 2 -46.71 -6.64 -44.77
C VAL A 2 -45.48 -5.94 -45.34
N GLN A 3 -44.78 -5.12 -44.54
CA GLN A 3 -43.46 -4.61 -44.90
C GLN A 3 -42.39 -5.41 -44.17
N HIS A 4 -41.69 -6.23 -44.95
CA HIS A 4 -40.44 -6.87 -44.57
C HIS A 4 -39.37 -5.81 -44.32
N TYR A 5 -38.94 -5.63 -43.08
CA TYR A 5 -37.65 -5.02 -42.76
C TYR A 5 -36.62 -6.15 -42.61
N SER A 6 -35.84 -6.37 -43.67
CA SER A 6 -34.60 -7.15 -43.60
C SER A 6 -33.57 -6.35 -42.79
N SER A 7 -33.38 -6.72 -41.53
CA SER A 7 -32.28 -6.23 -40.71
C SER A 7 -30.98 -6.90 -41.15
N SER A 8 -30.24 -6.26 -42.06
CA SER A 8 -28.86 -6.66 -42.36
C SER A 8 -27.98 -6.38 -41.13
N HIS A 9 -27.59 -7.44 -40.42
CA HIS A 9 -26.48 -7.38 -39.47
C HIS A 9 -25.18 -7.10 -40.25
N LYS A 10 -24.85 -5.82 -40.46
CA LYS A 10 -23.51 -5.42 -40.90
C LYS A 10 -22.57 -5.57 -39.71
N SER A 11 -21.84 -6.69 -39.70
CA SER A 11 -20.62 -6.87 -38.91
C SER A 11 -19.65 -5.72 -39.23
N THR A 12 -19.62 -4.69 -38.39
CA THR A 12 -18.62 -3.63 -38.46
C THR A 12 -17.28 -4.22 -38.01
N ARG A 13 -16.34 -4.36 -38.95
CA ARG A 13 -14.97 -4.77 -38.63
C ARG A 13 -14.39 -3.81 -37.58
N PRO A 14 -13.80 -4.29 -36.48
CA PRO A 14 -13.18 -3.43 -35.48
C PRO A 14 -12.08 -2.57 -36.10
N SER A 15 -11.91 -1.35 -35.59
CA SER A 15 -10.85 -0.42 -36.01
C SER A 15 -9.46 -1.08 -35.84
N ALA A 16 -8.45 -0.60 -36.57
CA ALA A 16 -7.09 -1.13 -36.43
C ALA A 16 -6.59 -1.10 -34.96
N GLU A 17 -6.96 -0.05 -34.23
CA GLU A 17 -6.64 0.07 -32.81
C GLU A 17 -7.38 -0.95 -31.96
N ALA A 18 -8.70 -1.09 -32.14
CA ALA A 18 -9.49 -2.08 -31.40
C ALA A 18 -8.96 -3.51 -31.64
N ARG A 19 -8.48 -3.80 -32.86
CA ARG A 19 -7.84 -5.08 -33.18
C ARG A 19 -6.55 -5.31 -32.39
N ARG A 20 -5.65 -4.32 -32.36
CA ARG A 20 -4.41 -4.39 -31.58
C ARG A 20 -4.69 -4.60 -30.10
N GLN A 21 -5.63 -3.84 -29.53
CA GLN A 21 -5.99 -3.96 -28.11
C GLN A 21 -6.54 -5.34 -27.76
N VAL A 22 -7.39 -5.90 -28.64
CA VAL A 22 -7.96 -7.24 -28.48
C VAL A 22 -6.88 -8.33 -28.56
N VAL A 23 -5.94 -8.25 -29.51
CA VAL A 23 -4.82 -9.20 -29.61
C VAL A 23 -3.90 -9.06 -28.39
N LEU A 24 -3.50 -7.84 -28.03
CA LEU A 24 -2.60 -7.60 -26.90
C LEU A 24 -3.19 -8.07 -25.57
N SER A 25 -4.44 -7.71 -25.27
CA SER A 25 -5.13 -8.16 -24.03
C SER A 25 -5.24 -9.67 -23.95
N THR A 26 -5.41 -10.36 -25.09
CA THR A 26 -5.50 -11.82 -25.14
C THR A 26 -4.15 -12.47 -24.92
N ILE A 27 -3.09 -11.95 -25.55
CA ILE A 27 -1.71 -12.40 -25.29
C ILE A 27 -1.35 -12.18 -23.82
N ILE A 28 -1.68 -11.02 -23.25
CA ILE A 28 -1.41 -10.73 -21.84
C ILE A 28 -2.17 -11.71 -20.95
N ARG A 29 -3.48 -11.90 -21.12
CA ARG A 29 -4.26 -12.84 -20.29
C ARG A 29 -3.73 -14.28 -20.37
N GLU A 30 -3.41 -14.76 -21.56
CA GLU A 30 -2.85 -16.10 -21.75
C GLU A 30 -1.46 -16.21 -21.12
N HIS A 31 -0.62 -15.19 -21.32
CA HIS A 31 0.70 -15.15 -20.73
C HIS A 31 0.63 -15.06 -19.21
N LEU A 32 -0.32 -14.34 -18.62
CA LEU A 32 -0.55 -14.29 -17.16
C LEU A 32 -0.72 -15.68 -16.56
N ILE A 33 -1.49 -16.55 -17.24
CA ILE A 33 -1.77 -17.92 -16.80
C ILE A 33 -0.56 -18.83 -17.03
N THR A 34 -0.02 -18.83 -18.25
CA THR A 34 0.95 -19.84 -18.70
C THR A 34 2.39 -19.49 -18.34
N GLY A 35 2.75 -18.20 -18.33
CA GLY A 35 4.14 -17.74 -18.27
C GLY A 35 4.95 -18.02 -19.54
N GLU A 36 4.35 -18.57 -20.58
CA GLU A 36 5.03 -18.98 -21.81
C GLU A 36 4.87 -17.95 -22.94
N ALA A 37 5.68 -18.09 -23.99
CA ALA A 37 5.57 -17.25 -25.17
C ALA A 37 4.35 -17.64 -26.01
N ILE A 38 3.48 -16.68 -26.32
CA ILE A 38 2.18 -16.95 -26.94
C ILE A 38 2.29 -16.88 -28.46
N GLY A 39 1.95 -17.98 -29.13
CA GLY A 39 1.96 -18.09 -30.59
C GLY A 39 0.68 -17.54 -31.24
N SER A 40 0.77 -17.11 -32.50
CA SER A 40 -0.40 -16.61 -33.25
C SER A 40 -1.48 -17.68 -33.45
N HIS A 41 -1.14 -18.97 -33.39
CA HIS A 41 -2.10 -20.08 -33.44
C HIS A 41 -2.97 -20.13 -32.18
N THR A 42 -2.35 -20.13 -31.00
CA THR A 42 -3.02 -20.11 -29.69
C THR A 42 -3.98 -18.93 -29.58
N VAL A 43 -3.55 -17.75 -30.01
CA VAL A 43 -4.41 -16.56 -30.04
C VAL A 43 -5.57 -16.75 -31.03
N SER A 44 -5.32 -17.35 -32.20
CA SER A 44 -6.37 -17.56 -33.21
C SER A 44 -7.46 -18.54 -32.76
N GLU A 45 -7.11 -19.55 -31.96
CA GLU A 45 -8.08 -20.50 -31.38
C GLU A 45 -9.04 -19.79 -30.43
N ASN A 46 -8.52 -18.88 -29.59
CA ASN A 46 -9.33 -18.03 -28.71
C ASN A 46 -10.29 -17.10 -29.49
N PHE A 47 -9.98 -16.77 -30.75
CA PHE A 47 -10.78 -15.88 -31.60
C PHE A 47 -11.62 -16.60 -32.67
N ALA A 48 -11.44 -17.91 -32.83
CA ALA A 48 -12.11 -18.70 -33.87
C ALA A 48 -13.65 -18.60 -33.80
N HIS A 49 -14.19 -18.35 -32.61
CA HIS A 49 -15.64 -18.22 -32.39
C HIS A 49 -16.17 -16.77 -32.38
N ALA A 50 -15.31 -15.75 -32.34
CA ALA A 50 -15.72 -14.35 -32.13
C ALA A 50 -15.47 -13.42 -33.33
N THR A 51 -14.39 -13.62 -34.10
CA THR A 51 -13.97 -12.67 -35.15
C THR A 51 -13.48 -13.31 -36.46
N GLY A 52 -13.20 -14.62 -36.45
CA GLY A 52 -12.78 -15.38 -37.65
C GLY A 52 -11.39 -15.00 -38.19
N TRP A 53 -10.51 -14.45 -37.36
CA TRP A 53 -9.17 -14.03 -37.80
C TRP A 53 -8.23 -15.23 -38.01
N SER A 54 -7.50 -15.22 -39.13
CA SER A 54 -6.49 -16.24 -39.41
C SER A 54 -5.22 -16.03 -38.57
N SER A 55 -4.47 -17.11 -38.34
CA SER A 55 -3.15 -17.04 -37.69
C SER A 55 -2.18 -16.08 -38.41
N ALA A 56 -2.28 -15.94 -39.74
CA ALA A 56 -1.49 -15.00 -40.52
C ALA A 56 -1.85 -13.53 -40.19
N THR A 57 -3.15 -13.23 -40.06
CA THR A 57 -3.62 -11.89 -39.66
C THR A 57 -3.13 -11.54 -38.25
N ILE A 58 -3.22 -12.49 -37.31
CA ILE A 58 -2.75 -12.28 -35.94
C ILE A 58 -1.23 -12.10 -35.91
N ARG A 59 -0.46 -12.87 -36.68
CA ARG A 59 1.01 -12.71 -36.78
C ARG A 59 1.39 -11.30 -37.24
N ASN A 60 0.67 -10.73 -38.22
CA ASN A 60 0.91 -9.35 -38.66
C ASN A 60 0.62 -8.34 -37.54
N VAL A 61 -0.49 -8.49 -36.82
CA VAL A 61 -0.83 -7.61 -35.69
C VAL A 61 0.18 -7.74 -34.55
N MET A 62 0.67 -8.95 -34.27
CA MET A 62 1.74 -9.17 -33.30
C MET A 62 3.05 -8.48 -33.71
N GLY A 63 3.36 -8.45 -35.01
CA GLY A 63 4.47 -7.68 -35.56
C GLY A 63 4.32 -6.17 -35.32
N GLU A 64 3.15 -5.60 -35.58
CA GLU A 64 2.88 -4.18 -35.27
C GLU A 64 3.05 -3.89 -33.76
N LEU A 65 2.55 -4.78 -32.90
CA LEU A 65 2.68 -4.62 -31.44
C LEU A 65 4.15 -4.72 -30.97
N GLU A 66 4.97 -5.51 -31.65
CA GLU A 66 6.41 -5.61 -31.43
C GLU A 66 7.15 -4.34 -31.90
N GLU A 67 6.78 -3.79 -33.06
CA GLU A 67 7.30 -2.49 -33.53
C GLU A 67 6.95 -1.35 -32.56
N PHE A 68 5.79 -1.40 -31.92
CA PHE A 68 5.42 -0.46 -30.85
C PHE A 68 6.12 -0.74 -29.50
N GLY A 69 6.88 -1.84 -29.40
CA GLY A 69 7.58 -2.27 -28.20
C GLY A 69 6.68 -2.78 -27.09
N LEU A 70 5.43 -3.16 -27.40
CA LEU A 70 4.47 -3.72 -26.43
C LEU A 70 4.64 -5.24 -26.27
N LEU A 71 5.17 -5.90 -27.30
CA LEU A 71 5.53 -7.31 -27.30
C LEU A 71 7.00 -7.47 -27.67
N GLU A 72 7.61 -8.59 -27.27
CA GLU A 72 8.93 -9.00 -27.73
C GLU A 72 8.97 -10.50 -28.04
N GLN A 73 9.93 -10.87 -28.89
CA GLN A 73 10.22 -12.26 -29.22
C GLN A 73 11.43 -12.76 -28.41
N PRO A 74 11.26 -13.68 -27.44
CA PRO A 74 12.39 -14.13 -26.63
C PRO A 74 13.41 -14.96 -27.43
N HIS A 75 12.94 -15.75 -28.41
CA HIS A 75 13.75 -16.55 -29.31
C HIS A 75 13.15 -16.59 -30.71
N THR A 76 13.97 -16.76 -31.75
CA THR A 76 13.60 -16.69 -33.18
C THR A 76 12.45 -17.62 -33.60
N SER A 77 12.22 -18.71 -32.86
CA SER A 77 11.11 -19.66 -33.08
C SER A 77 9.99 -19.60 -32.04
N ALA A 78 10.15 -18.81 -30.97
CA ALA A 78 9.16 -18.66 -29.91
C ALA A 78 8.03 -17.71 -30.32
N GLY A 79 6.90 -17.78 -29.61
CA GLY A 79 5.80 -16.82 -29.70
C GLY A 79 6.20 -15.40 -29.28
N ARG A 80 5.26 -14.61 -28.77
CA ARG A 80 5.54 -13.29 -28.20
C ARG A 80 5.22 -13.27 -26.71
N ILE A 81 5.98 -12.47 -25.98
CA ILE A 81 5.70 -12.14 -24.58
C ILE A 81 5.45 -10.62 -24.45
N PRO A 82 4.61 -10.18 -23.50
CA PRO A 82 4.46 -8.76 -23.18
C PRO A 82 5.74 -8.19 -22.59
N THR A 83 6.10 -6.98 -23.03
CA THR A 83 7.15 -6.19 -22.37
C THR A 83 6.58 -5.46 -21.16
N ASP A 84 7.44 -4.85 -20.34
CA ASP A 84 7.01 -3.92 -19.27
C ASP A 84 6.07 -2.83 -19.83
N LYS A 85 6.36 -2.31 -21.03
CA LYS A 85 5.53 -1.32 -21.72
C LYS A 85 4.20 -1.91 -22.17
N GLY A 86 4.18 -3.17 -22.60
CA GLY A 86 2.95 -3.91 -22.92
C GLY A 86 2.01 -4.02 -21.73
N TYR A 87 2.54 -4.45 -20.58
CA TYR A 87 1.77 -4.51 -19.33
C TYR A 87 1.30 -3.14 -18.86
N ARG A 88 2.17 -2.11 -18.93
CA ARG A 88 1.79 -0.73 -18.62
C ARG A 88 0.62 -0.25 -19.48
N TYR A 89 0.71 -0.41 -20.80
CA TYR A 89 -0.36 -0.02 -21.71
C TYR A 89 -1.67 -0.78 -21.42
N TYR A 90 -1.58 -2.07 -21.05
CA TYR A 90 -2.74 -2.86 -20.63
C TYR A 90 -3.39 -2.33 -19.34
N VAL A 91 -2.58 -2.04 -18.32
CA VAL A 91 -3.06 -1.48 -17.04
C VAL A 91 -3.75 -0.14 -17.25
N ASP A 92 -3.16 0.75 -18.05
CA ASP A 92 -3.65 2.11 -18.21
C ASP A 92 -4.89 2.22 -19.12
N ASN A 93 -5.05 1.31 -20.10
CA ASN A 93 -6.03 1.48 -21.18
C ASN A 93 -7.06 0.36 -21.33
N MET A 94 -6.83 -0.82 -20.72
CA MET A 94 -7.64 -2.02 -20.99
C MET A 94 -8.27 -2.65 -19.76
N LEU A 95 -7.80 -2.32 -18.56
CA LEU A 95 -8.44 -2.76 -17.33
C LEU A 95 -9.72 -1.95 -17.11
N ASN A 96 -10.82 -2.66 -16.90
CA ASN A 96 -12.04 -2.09 -16.37
C ASN A 96 -12.00 -2.15 -14.83
N ASP A 97 -12.95 -1.51 -14.15
CA ASP A 97 -13.17 -1.69 -12.70
C ASP A 97 -13.50 -3.17 -12.38
N GLU A 98 -12.47 -4.00 -12.25
CA GLU A 98 -12.61 -5.39 -11.84
C GLU A 98 -13.13 -5.43 -10.40
N ARG A 99 -14.24 -6.16 -10.23
CA ARG A 99 -14.86 -6.36 -8.92
C ARG A 99 -14.27 -7.61 -8.29
N LEU A 100 -14.00 -7.54 -6.99
CA LEU A 100 -13.62 -8.70 -6.20
C LEU A 100 -14.67 -9.80 -6.31
N SER A 101 -14.19 -11.04 -6.39
CA SER A 101 -15.07 -12.20 -6.31
C SER A 101 -15.69 -12.29 -4.91
N LYS A 102 -16.84 -12.96 -4.80
CA LYS A 102 -17.47 -13.21 -3.49
C LYS A 102 -16.55 -14.01 -2.55
N ALA A 103 -15.69 -14.87 -3.12
CA ALA A 103 -14.72 -15.63 -2.35
C ALA A 103 -13.62 -14.71 -1.78
N ASP A 104 -13.05 -13.83 -2.62
CA ASP A 104 -12.04 -12.85 -2.18
C ASP A 104 -12.60 -11.93 -1.10
N LEU A 105 -13.82 -11.42 -1.28
CA LEU A 105 -14.52 -10.59 -0.29
C LEU A 105 -14.67 -11.32 1.04
N LYS A 106 -15.09 -12.59 1.03
CA LYS A 106 -15.25 -13.39 2.24
C LYS A 106 -13.92 -13.60 2.97
N THR A 107 -12.84 -13.86 2.23
CA THR A 107 -11.50 -13.99 2.80
C THR A 107 -11.05 -12.69 3.47
N ILE A 108 -11.25 -11.55 2.79
CA ILE A 108 -10.87 -10.24 3.34
C ILE A 108 -11.74 -9.86 4.54
N GLU A 109 -13.05 -10.09 4.49
CA GLU A 109 -13.97 -9.82 5.60
C GLU A 109 -13.68 -10.71 6.82
N GLY A 110 -13.12 -11.90 6.60
CA GLY A 110 -12.63 -12.79 7.65
C GLY A 110 -11.57 -12.15 8.56
N ILE A 111 -10.85 -11.13 8.08
CA ILE A 111 -9.89 -10.35 8.89
C ILE A 111 -10.60 -9.63 10.06
N SER A 112 -11.84 -9.19 9.84
CA SER A 112 -12.56 -8.26 10.72
C SER A 112 -13.28 -8.90 11.91
N LEU A 113 -13.39 -10.24 11.97
CA LEU A 113 -14.36 -10.92 12.84
C LEU A 113 -13.85 -11.27 14.25
N GLY A 114 -12.76 -10.68 14.71
CA GLY A 114 -12.25 -10.88 16.07
C GLY A 114 -12.27 -9.61 16.92
N ASP A 115 -12.55 -9.75 18.21
CA ASP A 115 -12.40 -8.69 19.24
C ASP A 115 -10.98 -8.07 19.28
N ASP A 116 -10.00 -8.75 18.70
CA ASP A 116 -8.60 -8.32 18.58
C ASP A 116 -8.39 -7.03 17.78
N ALA A 117 -9.25 -6.75 16.77
CA ALA A 117 -9.06 -5.57 15.90
C ALA A 117 -9.23 -4.23 16.66
N ARG A 118 -9.84 -4.26 17.84
CA ARG A 118 -10.03 -3.08 18.72
C ARG A 118 -8.89 -2.89 19.70
N THR A 119 -8.13 -3.94 20.02
CA THR A 119 -7.15 -3.96 21.11
C THR A 119 -5.71 -4.11 20.63
N ARG A 120 -5.48 -4.62 19.41
CA ARG A 120 -4.14 -4.83 18.84
C ARG A 120 -4.05 -4.53 17.33
N PRO A 121 -3.75 -3.28 16.95
CA PRO A 121 -3.62 -2.89 15.54
C PRO A 121 -2.42 -3.57 14.85
N ASP A 122 -1.38 -3.92 15.60
CA ASP A 122 -0.22 -4.69 15.16
C ASP A 122 -0.61 -6.04 14.54
N ARG A 123 -1.46 -6.80 15.26
CA ARG A 123 -1.99 -8.08 14.77
C ARG A 123 -2.85 -7.94 13.54
N LEU A 124 -3.52 -6.80 13.41
CA LEU A 124 -4.36 -6.56 12.24
C LEU A 124 -3.50 -6.34 10.99
N MET A 125 -2.42 -5.57 11.10
CA MET A 125 -1.53 -5.33 9.97
C MET A 125 -0.81 -6.61 9.53
N GLU A 126 -0.38 -7.44 10.48
CA GLU A 126 0.16 -8.79 10.20
C GLU A 126 -0.86 -9.68 9.47
N ARG A 127 -2.13 -9.68 9.92
CA ARG A 127 -3.20 -10.41 9.22
C ARG A 127 -3.45 -9.84 7.82
N ALA A 128 -3.40 -8.53 7.65
CA ALA A 128 -3.58 -7.89 6.36
C ALA A 128 -2.45 -8.25 5.38
N SER A 129 -1.18 -8.24 5.80
CA SER A 129 -0.06 -8.70 4.96
C SER A 129 -0.21 -10.17 4.59
N ARG A 130 -0.68 -11.01 5.52
CA ARG A 130 -0.92 -12.44 5.25
C ARG A 130 -2.02 -12.66 4.21
N VAL A 131 -3.16 -11.99 4.35
CA VAL A 131 -4.26 -12.09 3.38
C VAL A 131 -3.86 -11.54 2.02
N LEU A 132 -3.07 -10.45 1.96
CA LEU A 132 -2.48 -9.98 0.70
C LEU A 132 -1.64 -11.08 0.05
N SER A 133 -0.75 -11.70 0.80
CA SER A 133 0.09 -12.80 0.32
C SER A 133 -0.72 -13.99 -0.16
N GLU A 134 -1.72 -14.44 0.60
CA GLU A 134 -2.56 -15.59 0.27
C GLU A 134 -3.41 -15.36 -0.99
N LEU A 135 -4.04 -14.20 -1.11
CA LEU A 135 -4.89 -13.91 -2.27
C LEU A 135 -4.08 -13.63 -3.55
N SER A 136 -2.88 -13.09 -3.39
CA SER A 136 -2.01 -12.74 -4.52
C SER A 136 -1.06 -13.86 -4.92
N GLU A 137 -0.82 -14.84 -4.06
CA GLU A 137 0.31 -15.78 -4.16
C GLU A 137 1.65 -15.07 -4.41
N ASN A 138 1.82 -13.90 -3.80
CA ASN A 138 2.98 -13.03 -3.91
C ASN A 138 3.35 -12.49 -2.52
N VAL A 139 4.28 -11.53 -2.45
CA VAL A 139 4.66 -10.91 -1.17
C VAL A 139 3.64 -9.84 -0.81
N GLY A 140 3.01 -9.98 0.34
CA GLY A 140 2.13 -8.97 0.94
C GLY A 140 2.91 -8.10 1.91
N ILE A 141 2.85 -6.79 1.74
CA ILE A 141 3.55 -5.81 2.57
C ILE A 141 2.54 -4.81 3.12
N VAL A 142 2.64 -4.49 4.40
CA VAL A 142 1.89 -3.42 5.04
C VAL A 142 2.86 -2.54 5.82
N VAL A 143 2.85 -1.25 5.52
CA VAL A 143 3.60 -0.22 6.25
C VAL A 143 2.62 0.55 7.09
N TRP A 144 2.88 0.59 8.39
CA TRP A 144 2.14 1.35 9.38
C TRP A 144 2.87 2.66 9.71
N PRO A 145 2.15 3.77 9.99
CA PRO A 145 2.74 5.07 10.29
C PRO A 145 3.80 5.00 11.39
N SER A 146 4.95 5.61 11.13
CA SER A 146 6.02 5.81 12.12
C SER A 146 5.57 6.72 13.25
N LEU A 147 5.87 6.36 14.50
CA LEU A 147 5.64 7.21 15.66
C LEU A 147 6.59 8.42 15.66
N ALA A 148 7.82 8.25 15.14
CA ALA A 148 8.83 9.29 15.15
C ALA A 148 8.49 10.47 14.24
N GLU A 149 7.96 10.19 13.05
CA GLU A 149 7.61 11.19 12.04
C GLU A 149 6.21 11.78 12.22
N ASN A 150 5.38 11.14 13.05
CA ASN A 150 4.06 11.62 13.38
C ASN A 150 4.10 12.97 14.09
N ARG A 151 3.38 13.96 13.56
CA ARG A 151 3.31 15.31 14.14
C ARG A 151 2.53 15.26 15.44
N LEU A 152 3.17 15.64 16.54
CA LEU A 152 2.59 15.61 17.88
C LEU A 152 1.43 16.61 17.99
N ARG A 153 0.27 16.18 18.46
CA ARG A 153 -0.83 17.06 18.87
C ARG A 153 -1.00 17.11 20.38
N HIS A 154 -0.87 15.98 21.05
CA HIS A 154 -0.98 15.90 22.50
C HIS A 154 -0.19 14.70 23.02
N MET A 155 0.56 14.89 24.10
CA MET A 155 1.21 13.84 24.88
C MET A 155 0.71 13.85 26.33
N ARG A 156 0.56 12.66 26.92
CA ARG A 156 0.24 12.44 28.32
C ARG A 156 1.09 11.30 28.85
N PHE A 157 1.43 11.36 30.12
CA PHE A 157 2.15 10.31 30.83
C PHE A 157 1.31 9.84 32.01
N VAL A 158 1.22 8.53 32.21
CA VAL A 158 0.54 7.92 33.35
C VAL A 158 1.50 7.01 34.07
N ARG A 159 1.74 7.28 35.35
CA ARG A 159 2.61 6.44 36.17
C ARG A 159 1.97 5.06 36.39
N LEU A 160 2.74 4.01 36.19
CA LEU A 160 2.40 2.63 36.50
C LEU A 160 3.32 2.07 37.62
N PRO A 161 2.96 0.95 38.25
CA PRO A 161 3.85 0.25 39.18
C PRO A 161 5.16 -0.22 38.51
N ASP A 162 6.18 -0.48 39.34
CA ASP A 162 7.49 -1.04 38.93
C ASP A 162 8.33 -0.14 38.00
N ASN A 163 8.33 1.18 38.27
CA ASN A 163 8.99 2.21 37.47
C ASN A 163 8.61 2.16 35.98
N ARG A 164 7.34 1.88 35.71
CA ARG A 164 6.77 1.92 34.37
C ARG A 164 5.96 3.20 34.18
N ILE A 165 5.96 3.71 32.96
CA ILE A 165 5.17 4.87 32.56
C ILE A 165 4.44 4.50 31.28
N LEU A 166 3.13 4.69 31.26
CA LEU A 166 2.35 4.67 30.04
C LEU A 166 2.45 6.04 29.39
N VAL A 167 3.14 6.10 28.26
CA VAL A 167 3.17 7.25 27.37
C VAL A 167 1.96 7.13 26.45
N VAL A 168 1.14 8.17 26.37
CA VAL A 168 0.03 8.28 25.43
C VAL A 168 0.27 9.51 24.57
N LEU A 169 0.49 9.29 23.28
CA LEU A 169 0.69 10.30 22.26
C LEU A 169 -0.51 10.33 21.32
N MET A 170 -0.89 11.52 20.87
CA MET A 170 -1.86 11.74 19.83
C MET A 170 -1.22 12.56 18.73
N SER A 171 -1.31 12.07 17.49
CA SER A 171 -0.85 12.82 16.32
C SER A 171 -1.87 13.88 15.88
N VAL A 172 -1.46 14.78 14.98
CA VAL A 172 -2.37 15.75 14.34
C VAL A 172 -3.52 15.04 13.63
N SER A 173 -3.25 13.90 13.00
CA SER A 173 -4.23 12.99 12.38
C SER A 173 -5.16 12.28 13.36
N ASN A 174 -5.06 12.56 14.66
CA ASN A 174 -5.81 11.95 15.77
C ASN A 174 -5.47 10.47 16.02
N ILE A 175 -4.38 9.94 15.47
CA ILE A 175 -3.94 8.59 15.82
C ILE A 175 -3.40 8.63 17.24
N VAL A 176 -3.92 7.73 18.09
CA VAL A 176 -3.40 7.53 19.43
C VAL A 176 -2.32 6.46 19.37
N HIS A 177 -1.20 6.71 20.00
CA HIS A 177 -0.13 5.76 20.23
C HIS A 177 0.10 5.66 21.72
N ASP A 178 0.12 4.45 22.25
CA ASP A 178 0.35 4.21 23.66
C ASP A 178 1.47 3.18 23.84
N LYS A 179 2.42 3.49 24.74
CA LYS A 179 3.60 2.67 24.97
C LYS A 179 3.94 2.66 26.44
N VAL A 180 4.17 1.47 26.99
CA VAL A 180 4.69 1.33 28.35
C VAL A 180 6.20 1.32 28.29
N ILE A 181 6.82 2.32 28.90
CA ILE A 181 8.27 2.46 29.00
C ILE A 181 8.70 2.15 30.43
N ARG A 182 9.83 1.47 30.59
CA ARG A 182 10.47 1.24 31.89
C ARG A 182 11.64 2.20 32.01
N ILE A 183 11.70 2.93 33.12
CA ILE A 183 12.75 3.92 33.37
C ILE A 183 13.39 3.62 34.71
N ASP A 184 14.70 3.83 34.82
CA ASP A 184 15.42 3.57 36.08
C ASP A 184 15.15 4.66 37.13
N GLU A 185 14.84 5.87 36.67
CA GLU A 185 14.45 7.02 37.51
C GLU A 185 12.98 6.94 37.96
N GLN A 186 12.73 7.39 39.19
CA GLN A 186 11.37 7.50 39.73
C GLN A 186 10.78 8.87 39.41
N PHE A 187 9.62 8.87 38.78
CA PHE A 187 8.81 10.06 38.53
C PHE A 187 7.56 10.08 39.40
N SER A 188 7.27 11.23 40.00
CA SER A 188 5.93 11.51 40.53
C SER A 188 4.94 11.82 39.41
N GLN A 189 3.65 11.57 39.61
CA GLN A 189 2.63 11.93 38.61
C GLN A 189 2.61 13.45 38.33
N ASP A 190 2.88 14.27 39.35
CA ASP A 190 2.97 15.74 39.19
C ASP A 190 4.13 16.17 38.26
N GLU A 191 5.28 15.50 38.35
CA GLU A 191 6.42 15.76 37.45
C GLU A 191 6.08 15.37 36.01
N LEU A 192 5.44 14.21 35.84
CA LEU A 192 4.95 13.75 34.54
C LEU A 192 3.94 14.73 33.93
N ASP A 193 2.98 15.22 34.71
CA ASP A 193 1.97 16.17 34.26
C ASP A 193 2.58 17.55 33.93
N ARG A 194 3.64 17.98 34.63
CA ARG A 194 4.40 19.19 34.30
C ARG A 194 5.16 19.03 32.98
N THR A 195 5.86 17.92 32.80
CA THR A 195 6.60 17.63 31.55
C THR A 195 5.66 17.51 30.35
N ALA A 196 4.51 16.83 30.51
CA ALA A 196 3.50 16.74 29.45
C ALA A 196 2.98 18.13 29.04
N ARG A 197 2.66 19.00 30.01
CA ARG A 197 2.20 20.37 29.73
C ARG A 197 3.24 21.18 28.96
N TYR A 198 4.52 21.07 29.34
CA TYR A 198 5.61 21.71 28.64
C TYR A 198 5.73 21.21 27.18
N LEU A 199 5.76 19.88 26.99
CA LEU A 199 5.84 19.28 25.65
C LEU A 199 4.68 19.71 24.74
N ASN A 200 3.46 19.72 25.29
CA ASN A 200 2.27 20.12 24.54
C ASN A 200 2.26 21.60 24.16
N ALA A 201 2.81 22.48 25.02
CA ALA A 201 2.84 23.91 24.78
C ALA A 201 3.90 24.32 23.74
N GLU A 202 5.11 23.79 23.85
CA GLU A 202 6.26 24.22 23.04
C GLU A 202 6.40 23.46 21.71
N PHE A 203 5.89 22.22 21.64
CA PHE A 203 6.22 21.31 20.55
C PHE A 203 5.02 20.74 19.80
N SER A 204 3.81 21.26 20.02
CA SER A 204 2.64 20.89 19.21
C SER A 204 2.90 21.17 17.73
N GLY A 205 2.63 20.18 16.87
CA GLY A 205 2.84 20.21 15.43
C GLY A 205 4.24 19.79 14.97
N LYS A 206 5.16 19.44 15.89
CA LYS A 206 6.50 18.90 15.54
C LYS A 206 6.49 17.38 15.64
N SER A 207 7.31 16.70 14.84
CA SER A 207 7.54 15.25 14.96
C SER A 207 8.37 14.95 16.21
N LEU A 208 8.26 13.76 16.80
CA LEU A 208 9.09 13.41 17.96
C LEU A 208 10.59 13.48 17.66
N SER A 209 10.98 13.13 16.43
CA SER A 209 12.35 13.26 15.94
C SER A 209 12.84 14.72 15.97
N ALA A 210 12.01 15.67 15.53
CA ALA A 210 12.30 17.11 15.59
C ALA A 210 12.33 17.63 17.04
N ILE A 211 11.39 17.19 17.88
CA ILE A 211 11.32 17.56 19.30
C ILE A 211 12.61 17.15 20.01
N ARG A 212 13.06 15.92 19.79
CA ARG A 212 14.32 15.42 20.35
C ARG A 212 15.50 16.29 19.93
N ALA A 213 15.64 16.57 18.64
CA ALA A 213 16.74 17.38 18.11
C ALA A 213 16.76 18.78 18.74
N GLU A 214 15.59 19.42 18.87
CA GLU A 214 15.48 20.76 19.44
C GLU A 214 15.71 20.79 20.96
N ILE A 215 15.24 19.78 21.71
CA ILE A 215 15.54 19.66 23.14
C ILE A 215 17.06 19.53 23.37
N ILE A 216 17.75 18.72 22.55
CA ILE A 216 19.21 18.58 22.62
C ILE A 216 19.91 19.93 22.39
N GLU A 217 19.46 20.71 21.40
CA GLU A 217 20.03 22.05 21.15
C GLU A 217 19.71 23.04 22.28
N LEU A 218 18.50 23.00 22.86
CA LEU A 218 18.14 23.86 23.99
C LEU A 218 18.96 23.56 25.25
N MET A 219 19.30 22.30 25.49
CA MET A 219 20.17 21.90 26.62
C MET A 219 21.61 22.43 26.48
N LYS A 220 22.12 22.59 25.25
CA LYS A 220 23.44 23.20 24.99
C LYS A 220 23.48 24.69 25.29
N GLN A 221 22.33 25.37 25.35
CA GLN A 221 22.22 26.81 25.56
C GLN A 221 22.15 27.22 27.05
N GLU A 222 22.43 26.30 27.99
CA GLU A 222 22.48 26.54 29.45
C GLU A 222 21.28 27.32 30.04
N LYS A 223 20.05 27.00 29.60
CA LYS A 223 18.83 27.53 30.25
C LYS A 223 18.56 26.82 31.59
N ALA A 224 19.26 27.26 32.64
CA ALA A 224 19.16 26.71 34.01
C ALA A 224 17.73 26.53 34.58
N LEU A 225 16.74 27.31 34.11
CA LEU A 225 15.34 27.19 34.56
C LEU A 225 14.63 25.95 33.98
N TYR A 226 15.08 25.43 32.85
CA TYR A 226 14.43 24.35 32.10
C TYR A 226 15.20 23.02 32.15
N ASP A 227 16.41 22.98 32.71
CA ASP A 227 17.26 21.79 32.72
C ASP A 227 16.56 20.52 33.19
N ARG A 228 15.75 20.61 34.25
CA ARG A 228 15.02 19.45 34.77
C ARG A 228 13.84 19.05 33.89
N LEU A 229 13.10 20.00 33.32
CA LEU A 229 11.98 19.70 32.42
C LEU A 229 12.46 19.15 31.08
N LEU A 230 13.52 19.73 30.51
CA LEU A 230 14.17 19.28 29.29
C LEU A 230 14.79 17.89 29.47
N ARG A 231 15.45 17.64 30.61
CA ARG A 231 15.97 16.31 30.96
C ARG A 231 14.85 15.27 31.09
N ASN A 232 13.77 15.59 31.80
CA ASN A 232 12.64 14.67 31.89
C ASN A 232 12.02 14.42 30.51
N ALA A 233 11.88 15.47 29.69
CA ALA A 233 11.34 15.35 28.35
C ALA A 233 12.22 14.46 27.45
N ILE A 234 13.55 14.58 27.52
CA ILE A 234 14.43 13.74 26.71
C ILE A 234 14.37 12.28 27.15
N ILE A 235 14.41 11.99 28.45
CA ILE A 235 14.33 10.62 28.99
C ILE A 235 13.01 9.96 28.57
N LEU A 236 11.89 10.70 28.67
CA LEU A 236 10.57 10.19 28.27
C LEU A 236 10.43 10.03 26.75
N CYS A 237 11.03 10.93 25.94
CA CYS A 237 11.04 10.81 24.49
C CYS A 237 11.95 9.67 24.01
N GLU A 238 13.13 9.50 24.61
CA GLU A 238 14.07 8.41 24.29
C GLU A 238 13.46 7.04 24.62
N GLY A 239 12.84 6.89 25.80
CA GLY A 239 12.13 5.65 26.13
C GLY A 239 10.98 5.35 25.15
N SER A 240 10.44 6.37 24.47
CA SER A 240 9.36 6.21 23.49
C SER A 240 9.88 5.86 22.08
N LEU A 241 11.07 6.33 21.69
CA LEU A 241 11.68 6.22 20.36
C LEU A 241 12.72 5.09 20.30
N ASP A 242 12.31 3.84 20.09
CA ASP A 242 13.22 2.77 19.67
C ASP A 242 13.38 2.74 18.13
N GLU A 243 14.35 1.96 17.63
CA GLU A 243 14.65 1.86 16.19
C GLU A 243 13.43 1.42 15.35
N GLU A 244 12.56 0.58 15.93
CA GLU A 244 11.31 0.14 15.30
C GLU A 244 10.28 1.29 15.21
N SER A 245 10.20 2.14 16.23
CA SER A 245 9.32 3.33 16.22
C SER A 245 9.80 4.43 15.26
N ALA A 246 11.07 4.41 14.84
CA ALA A 246 11.67 5.41 13.98
C ALA A 246 11.33 5.22 12.49
N THR A 247 11.34 3.98 12.02
CA THR A 247 11.20 3.66 10.58
C THR A 247 9.77 3.32 10.15
N GLY A 248 8.84 3.17 11.10
CA GLY A 248 7.50 2.66 10.84
C GLY A 248 7.45 1.14 10.90
N GLU A 249 6.33 0.58 11.37
CA GLU A 249 6.20 -0.87 11.47
C GLU A 249 5.90 -1.44 10.09
N VAL A 250 6.76 -2.36 9.64
CA VAL A 250 6.61 -3.05 8.37
C VAL A 250 6.29 -4.52 8.63
N TYR A 251 5.18 -4.96 8.06
CA TYR A 251 4.73 -6.35 8.08
C TYR A 251 4.92 -6.92 6.68
N VAL A 252 5.65 -8.04 6.59
CA VAL A 252 5.97 -8.70 5.32
C VAL A 252 5.60 -10.17 5.44
N GLU A 253 4.77 -10.65 4.53
CA GLU A 253 4.31 -12.03 4.47
C GLU A 253 4.43 -12.56 3.05
N GLY A 254 4.60 -13.88 2.90
CA GLY A 254 4.63 -14.53 1.58
C GLY A 254 5.93 -14.38 0.80
N THR A 255 7.05 -14.03 1.43
CA THR A 255 8.37 -13.99 0.77
C THR A 255 8.73 -15.31 0.08
N PHE A 256 8.33 -16.44 0.68
CA PHE A 256 8.52 -17.77 0.11
C PHE A 256 7.76 -17.98 -1.21
N ASN A 257 6.64 -17.28 -1.44
CA ASN A 257 5.85 -17.41 -2.67
C ASN A 257 6.66 -17.03 -3.91
N ILE A 258 7.66 -16.16 -3.76
CA ILE A 258 8.54 -15.76 -4.86
C ILE A 258 9.42 -16.92 -5.34
N LEU A 259 9.80 -17.84 -4.45
CA LEU A 259 10.69 -18.95 -4.78
C LEU A 259 10.05 -19.96 -5.74
N THR A 260 8.72 -19.99 -5.81
CA THR A 260 7.99 -20.89 -6.71
C THR A 260 7.78 -20.29 -8.10
N LYS A 261 8.12 -19.01 -8.31
CA LYS A 261 7.89 -18.29 -9.56
C LYS A 261 9.08 -18.47 -10.54
N PRO A 262 8.83 -18.90 -11.80
CA PRO A 262 9.88 -19.12 -12.80
C PRO A 262 10.81 -17.91 -13.04
N GLU A 263 10.26 -16.70 -12.93
CA GLU A 263 10.96 -15.42 -13.15
C GLU A 263 12.14 -15.22 -12.17
N PHE A 264 12.14 -15.95 -11.07
CA PHE A 264 13.15 -15.88 -10.00
C PHE A 264 13.99 -17.16 -9.90
N ALA A 265 14.08 -18.01 -10.92
CA ALA A 265 14.85 -19.26 -10.84
C ALA A 265 16.38 -19.13 -10.56
N SER A 266 16.97 -17.94 -10.67
CA SER A 266 18.39 -17.71 -10.34
C SER A 266 18.58 -17.35 -8.87
N ALA A 267 19.49 -18.08 -8.22
CA ALA A 267 19.81 -17.88 -6.81
C ALA A 267 20.35 -16.48 -6.51
N GLU A 268 21.12 -15.88 -7.41
CA GLU A 268 21.62 -14.51 -7.27
C GLU A 268 20.47 -13.51 -7.23
N LYS A 269 19.52 -13.62 -8.17
CA LYS A 269 18.36 -12.73 -8.27
C LYS A 269 17.46 -12.83 -7.05
N ILE A 270 17.22 -14.06 -6.57
CA ILE A 270 16.47 -14.30 -5.34
C ILE A 270 17.16 -13.61 -4.16
N ARG A 271 18.46 -13.83 -3.96
CA ARG A 271 19.19 -13.25 -2.82
C ARG A 271 19.10 -11.72 -2.80
N GLU A 272 19.24 -11.07 -3.96
CA GLU A 272 19.14 -9.60 -4.04
C GLU A 272 17.74 -9.08 -3.70
N LEU A 273 16.70 -9.77 -4.17
CA LEU A 273 15.32 -9.41 -3.84
C LEU A 273 15.03 -9.66 -2.35
N PHE A 274 15.41 -10.82 -1.81
CA PHE A 274 15.22 -11.14 -0.39
C PHE A 274 15.91 -10.14 0.53
N ARG A 275 17.17 -9.77 0.25
CA ARG A 275 17.87 -8.71 1.00
C ARG A 275 17.11 -7.39 0.98
N THR A 276 16.39 -7.10 -0.11
CA THR A 276 15.56 -5.89 -0.22
C THR A 276 14.27 -6.00 0.58
N LEU A 277 13.65 -7.19 0.62
CA LEU A 277 12.41 -7.46 1.35
C LEU A 277 12.61 -7.59 2.86
N GLU A 278 13.80 -8.02 3.31
CA GLU A 278 14.14 -8.13 4.73
C GLU A 278 14.48 -6.76 5.36
N GLU A 279 14.92 -5.80 4.55
CA GLU A 279 15.33 -4.47 5.00
C GLU A 279 14.13 -3.52 5.13
N LYS A 280 13.52 -3.47 6.32
CA LYS A 280 12.30 -2.66 6.60
C LYS A 280 12.42 -1.19 6.17
N SER A 281 13.53 -0.53 6.52
CA SER A 281 13.78 0.88 6.16
C SER A 281 13.74 1.10 4.65
N ARG A 282 14.28 0.15 3.89
CA ARG A 282 14.31 0.20 2.43
C ARG A 282 12.93 -0.02 1.83
N LEU A 283 12.12 -0.92 2.40
CA LEU A 283 10.72 -1.10 2.00
C LEU A 283 9.89 0.16 2.23
N VAL A 284 10.08 0.84 3.36
CA VAL A 284 9.39 2.10 3.67
C VAL A 284 9.73 3.16 2.62
N THR A 285 11.00 3.33 2.27
CA THR A 285 11.42 4.26 1.21
C THR A 285 10.79 3.92 -0.13
N ILE A 286 10.85 2.65 -0.55
CA ILE A 286 10.25 2.19 -1.82
C ILE A 286 8.75 2.50 -1.87
N LEU A 287 8.03 2.22 -0.78
CA LEU A 287 6.59 2.39 -0.74
C LEU A 287 6.19 3.86 -0.64
N ASN A 288 6.91 4.68 0.12
CA ASN A 288 6.72 6.13 0.18
C ASN A 288 6.89 6.77 -1.20
N GLU A 289 7.89 6.34 -1.98
CA GLU A 289 8.07 6.80 -3.37
C GLU A 289 6.91 6.38 -4.29
N CYS A 290 6.25 5.25 -4.02
CA CYS A 290 5.09 4.81 -4.80
C CYS A 290 3.84 5.67 -4.54
N ILE A 291 3.72 6.28 -3.35
CA ILE A 291 2.56 7.05 -2.89
C ILE A 291 2.80 8.57 -2.82
N ALA A 292 4.01 9.06 -3.11
CA ALA A 292 4.41 10.47 -2.90
C ALA A 292 3.55 11.51 -3.66
N ASP A 293 2.95 11.13 -4.79
CA ASP A 293 2.08 12.00 -5.61
C ASP A 293 0.58 11.74 -5.37
N ASP A 294 0.21 10.96 -4.36
CA ASP A 294 -1.17 10.52 -4.16
C ASP A 294 -2.01 11.63 -3.50
N SER A 295 -2.98 12.15 -4.25
CA SER A 295 -3.97 13.11 -3.77
C SER A 295 -5.27 12.43 -3.30
N GLY A 296 -5.33 11.09 -3.27
CA GLY A 296 -6.52 10.41 -2.75
C GLY A 296 -6.61 8.91 -3.07
N GLY A 297 -6.05 8.07 -2.19
CA GLY A 297 -6.43 6.66 -1.99
C GLY A 297 -6.45 5.80 -3.25
N SER A 298 -5.68 6.18 -4.27
CA SER A 298 -5.71 5.54 -5.58
C SER A 298 -4.68 4.42 -5.64
N VAL A 299 -5.06 3.29 -6.24
CA VAL A 299 -4.12 2.18 -6.42
C VAL A 299 -3.07 2.58 -7.45
N ARG A 300 -1.79 2.42 -7.10
CA ARG A 300 -0.65 2.71 -7.97
C ARG A 300 0.05 1.41 -8.32
N VAL A 301 0.38 1.25 -9.58
CA VAL A 301 1.11 0.09 -10.10
C VAL A 301 2.45 0.59 -10.62
N ARG A 302 3.55 -0.10 -10.29
CA ARG A 302 4.86 0.03 -10.95
C ARG A 302 5.26 -1.31 -11.54
N ILE A 303 5.77 -1.31 -12.77
CA ILE A 303 6.02 -2.53 -13.54
C ILE A 303 7.47 -2.55 -13.99
N GLY A 304 8.19 -3.60 -13.60
CA GLY A 304 9.52 -3.92 -14.10
C GLY A 304 10.47 -2.73 -13.97
N ARG A 305 10.97 -2.23 -15.11
CA ARG A 305 11.94 -1.13 -15.17
C ARG A 305 11.45 0.22 -14.64
N GLU A 306 10.15 0.37 -14.38
CA GLU A 306 9.63 1.54 -13.67
C GLU A 306 10.09 1.55 -12.21
N ASN A 307 10.45 0.42 -11.63
CA ASN A 307 10.96 0.38 -10.26
C ASN A 307 12.34 1.04 -10.16
N LEU A 308 12.49 1.97 -9.20
CA LEU A 308 13.75 2.70 -8.97
C LEU A 308 14.85 1.78 -8.43
N VAL A 309 14.47 0.84 -7.57
CA VAL A 309 15.39 -0.13 -6.97
C VAL A 309 15.71 -1.26 -7.96
N HIS A 310 17.01 -1.49 -8.19
CA HIS A 310 17.49 -2.45 -9.18
C HIS A 310 16.94 -3.87 -8.98
N SER A 311 16.94 -4.38 -7.75
CA SER A 311 16.44 -5.71 -7.41
C SER A 311 14.94 -5.89 -7.69
N MET A 312 14.19 -4.80 -7.82
CA MET A 312 12.75 -4.80 -8.13
C MET A 312 12.45 -4.63 -9.62
N LYS A 313 13.45 -4.50 -10.49
CA LYS A 313 13.22 -4.30 -11.94
C LYS A 313 12.57 -5.48 -12.67
N ARG A 314 12.39 -6.62 -11.97
CA ARG A 314 11.67 -7.81 -12.44
C ARG A 314 10.31 -7.98 -11.77
N CYS A 315 9.95 -7.06 -10.88
CA CYS A 315 8.74 -7.13 -10.10
C CYS A 315 7.68 -6.18 -10.65
N ALA A 316 6.42 -6.53 -10.41
CA ALA A 316 5.36 -5.54 -10.31
C ALA A 316 5.11 -5.22 -8.84
N VAL A 317 4.90 -3.94 -8.55
CA VAL A 317 4.58 -3.40 -7.23
C VAL A 317 3.23 -2.72 -7.33
N ILE A 318 2.21 -3.29 -6.69
CA ILE A 318 0.86 -2.73 -6.63
C ILE A 318 0.65 -2.19 -5.23
N THR A 319 0.41 -0.90 -5.11
CA THR A 319 0.35 -0.18 -3.83
C THR A 319 -0.98 0.56 -3.69
N ALA A 320 -1.50 0.65 -2.47
CA ALA A 320 -2.54 1.60 -2.12
C ALA A 320 -2.19 2.26 -0.78
N SER A 321 -2.35 3.58 -0.74
CA SER A 321 -2.22 4.36 0.49
C SER A 321 -3.50 4.27 1.32
N TYR A 322 -3.37 4.50 2.62
CA TYR A 322 -4.50 4.83 3.48
C TYR A 322 -4.14 6.07 4.31
N SER A 323 -5.09 6.98 4.40
CA SER A 323 -4.92 8.28 5.06
C SER A 323 -6.01 8.51 6.10
N LEU A 324 -5.68 9.21 7.18
CA LEU A 324 -6.67 9.67 8.16
C LEU A 324 -6.72 11.20 8.15
N GLY A 325 -7.60 11.76 7.31
CA GLY A 325 -7.59 13.19 6.99
C GLY A 325 -6.74 13.44 5.74
N ASP A 326 -5.92 14.49 5.77
CA ASP A 326 -5.13 14.93 4.61
C ASP A 326 -3.69 14.38 4.60
N GLU A 327 -3.27 13.66 5.65
CA GLU A 327 -1.94 13.03 5.73
C GLU A 327 -2.04 11.54 5.41
N ILE A 328 -1.14 11.06 4.54
CA ILE A 328 -0.99 9.62 4.26
C ILE A 328 -0.37 8.98 5.49
N GLU A 329 -1.07 8.00 6.05
CA GLU A 329 -0.66 7.33 7.29
C GLU A 329 0.15 6.08 6.99
N GLY A 330 -0.18 5.36 5.92
CA GLY A 330 0.59 4.18 5.53
C GLY A 330 0.21 3.66 4.17
N ALA A 331 0.76 2.50 3.84
CA ALA A 331 0.56 1.86 2.55
C ALA A 331 0.45 0.35 2.68
N LEU A 332 -0.33 -0.26 1.79
CA LEU A 332 -0.29 -1.69 1.53
C LEU A 332 0.31 -1.91 0.15
N ALA A 333 1.02 -3.01 0.00
CA ALA A 333 1.60 -3.39 -1.28
C ALA A 333 1.58 -4.89 -1.52
N VAL A 334 1.49 -5.25 -2.79
CA VAL A 334 1.79 -6.58 -3.31
C VAL A 334 3.02 -6.47 -4.20
N VAL A 335 4.01 -7.32 -3.94
CA VAL A 335 5.23 -7.44 -4.75
C VAL A 335 5.31 -8.85 -5.31
N GLY A 336 5.30 -8.95 -6.63
CA GLY A 336 5.38 -10.22 -7.37
C GLY A 336 6.09 -10.04 -8.70
N PRO A 337 6.16 -11.09 -9.57
CA PRO A 337 6.70 -10.94 -10.92
C PRO A 337 5.89 -9.90 -11.74
N THR A 338 6.39 -9.46 -12.89
CA THR A 338 5.59 -8.58 -13.78
C THR A 338 4.33 -9.26 -14.34
N ARG A 339 4.24 -10.58 -14.19
CA ARG A 339 3.10 -11.40 -14.57
C ARG A 339 2.12 -11.55 -13.41
N ILE A 340 1.34 -10.49 -13.15
CA ILE A 340 0.30 -10.46 -12.11
C ILE A 340 -1.08 -10.25 -12.75
N GLU A 341 -2.11 -10.84 -12.16
CA GLU A 341 -3.51 -10.48 -12.44
C GLU A 341 -3.80 -9.05 -11.94
N TYR A 342 -3.39 -8.05 -12.72
CA TYR A 342 -3.38 -6.65 -12.31
C TYR A 342 -4.75 -6.15 -11.84
N GLY A 343 -5.82 -6.39 -12.60
CA GLY A 343 -7.16 -5.92 -12.22
C GLY A 343 -7.62 -6.49 -10.86
N ARG A 344 -7.54 -7.82 -10.70
CA ARG A 344 -7.87 -8.49 -9.43
C ARG A 344 -7.00 -7.98 -8.29
N MET A 345 -5.69 -7.87 -8.47
CA MET A 345 -4.79 -7.40 -7.40
C MET A 345 -5.00 -5.93 -7.04
N MET A 346 -5.27 -5.07 -8.01
CA MET A 346 -5.63 -3.69 -7.74
C MET A 346 -6.91 -3.62 -6.90
N ALA A 347 -7.92 -4.43 -7.21
CA ALA A 347 -9.15 -4.50 -6.43
C ALA A 347 -8.91 -5.02 -5.00
N VAL A 348 -8.07 -6.05 -4.82
CA VAL A 348 -7.72 -6.61 -3.50
C VAL A 348 -7.01 -5.57 -2.64
N VAL A 349 -5.96 -4.94 -3.18
CA VAL A 349 -5.16 -3.94 -2.46
C VAL A 349 -5.99 -2.72 -2.08
N ASN A 350 -6.84 -2.23 -3.00
CA ASN A 350 -7.77 -1.12 -2.72
C ASN A 350 -8.75 -1.45 -1.59
N TYR A 351 -9.35 -2.64 -1.63
CA TYR A 351 -10.34 -3.03 -0.64
C TYR A 351 -9.72 -3.21 0.76
N LEU A 352 -8.52 -3.80 0.83
CA LEU A 352 -7.79 -3.94 2.09
C LEU A 352 -7.30 -2.60 2.65
N ALA A 353 -6.92 -1.64 1.81
CA ALA A 353 -6.59 -0.28 2.25
C ALA A 353 -7.75 0.42 2.97
N ARG A 354 -8.98 0.23 2.47
CA ARG A 354 -10.19 0.72 3.15
C ARG A 354 -10.40 0.06 4.51
N PHE A 355 -10.00 -1.21 4.67
CA PHE A 355 -10.07 -1.89 5.94
C PHE A 355 -9.04 -1.35 6.96
N ALA A 356 -7.79 -1.17 6.52
CA ALA A 356 -6.74 -0.55 7.34
C ALA A 356 -7.14 0.86 7.81
N PHE A 357 -7.79 1.63 6.94
CA PHE A 357 -8.39 2.92 7.29
C PHE A 357 -9.43 2.83 8.42
N VAL A 358 -10.31 1.83 8.39
CA VAL A 358 -11.31 1.63 9.47
C VAL A 358 -10.62 1.35 10.80
N ALA A 359 -9.55 0.56 10.81
CA ALA A 359 -8.79 0.28 12.02
C ALA A 359 -8.10 1.53 12.59
N LEU A 360 -7.48 2.34 11.73
CA LEU A 360 -6.95 3.65 12.12
C LEU A 360 -8.01 4.55 12.76
N LYS A 361 -9.21 4.59 12.17
CA LYS A 361 -10.34 5.38 12.70
C LYS A 361 -10.84 4.85 14.04
N LEU A 362 -10.74 3.55 14.30
CA LEU A 362 -11.04 2.99 15.62
C LEU A 362 -9.98 3.40 16.66
N LYS A 363 -8.69 3.35 16.29
CA LYS A 363 -7.59 3.81 17.15
C LYS A 363 -7.73 5.29 17.51
N SER A 364 -8.14 6.13 16.56
CA SER A 364 -8.36 7.56 16.84
C SER A 364 -9.51 7.83 17.82
N ARG A 365 -10.50 6.93 17.90
CA ARG A 365 -11.58 7.01 18.88
C ARG A 365 -11.14 6.66 20.31
N LEU A 366 -10.05 5.91 20.50
CA LEU A 366 -9.50 5.59 21.82
C LEU A 366 -9.01 6.82 22.59
N ALA A 367 -8.78 7.94 21.90
CA ALA A 367 -8.50 9.25 22.49
C ALA A 367 -9.41 9.59 23.69
N LYS A 368 -10.71 9.33 23.53
CA LYS A 368 -11.72 9.59 24.57
C LYS A 368 -11.53 8.72 25.80
N PHE A 369 -11.05 7.49 25.62
CA PHE A 369 -10.81 6.54 26.72
C PHE A 369 -9.62 6.98 27.59
N TYR A 370 -8.58 7.57 26.99
CA TYR A 370 -7.45 8.16 27.72
C TYR A 370 -7.74 9.55 28.31
N GLY A 371 -9.01 10.01 28.27
CA GLY A 371 -9.42 11.33 28.75
C GLY A 371 -8.91 12.49 27.91
N ILE A 372 -8.43 12.24 26.69
CA ILE A 372 -7.98 13.27 25.75
C ILE A 372 -9.19 13.75 24.97
N ARG A 373 -9.55 15.04 25.09
CA ARG A 373 -10.68 15.62 24.34
C ARG A 373 -10.24 15.97 22.91
N PRO A 374 -10.76 15.31 21.86
CA PRO A 374 -10.56 15.80 20.49
C PRO A 374 -11.23 17.18 20.36
N LYS A 375 -10.58 18.14 19.65
CA LYS A 375 -11.30 19.36 19.21
C LYS A 375 -12.49 18.90 18.38
N ALA A 376 -13.62 19.59 18.54
CA ALA A 376 -14.82 19.39 17.74
C ALA A 376 -14.44 19.25 16.26
N GLU A 377 -14.83 18.14 15.65
CA GLU A 377 -14.83 18.01 14.20
C GLU A 377 -15.60 19.23 13.66
N SER A 378 -14.93 20.07 12.87
CA SER A 378 -15.66 21.03 12.05
C SER A 378 -16.67 20.21 11.24
N PRO A 379 -17.97 20.53 11.26
CA PRO A 379 -18.93 19.76 10.49
C PRO A 379 -18.46 19.80 9.04
N LEU A 380 -18.10 18.62 8.52
CA LEU A 380 -17.94 18.38 7.10
C LEU A 380 -19.17 19.01 6.44
N LYS A 381 -18.94 19.99 5.58
CA LYS A 381 -19.98 20.46 4.66
C LYS A 381 -20.36 19.25 3.81
N HIS A 382 -21.39 18.54 4.23
CA HIS A 382 -22.08 17.57 3.39
C HIS A 382 -22.51 18.33 2.13
N SER A 383 -21.82 18.11 1.01
CA SER A 383 -22.38 18.31 -0.32
C SER A 383 -23.40 17.20 -0.56
N ASP A 384 -24.48 17.21 0.21
CA ASP A 384 -25.74 16.55 -0.12
C ASP A 384 -26.43 17.43 -1.18
N SER A 385 -25.99 17.30 -2.42
CA SER A 385 -26.71 17.91 -3.54
C SER A 385 -26.54 17.12 -4.84
N LEU A 386 -26.81 15.81 -4.83
CA LEU A 386 -27.02 15.08 -6.09
C LEU A 386 -28.06 13.96 -6.09
N PHE A 387 -28.88 13.83 -5.03
CA PHE A 387 -30.04 12.94 -5.05
C PHE A 387 -31.30 13.63 -4.51
N ARG A 388 -31.87 14.52 -5.34
CA ARG A 388 -33.32 14.84 -5.38
C ARG A 388 -33.57 15.90 -6.45
N ARG A 389 -33.98 15.47 -7.66
CA ARG A 389 -35.25 15.85 -8.32
C ARG A 389 -35.23 15.54 -9.82
N ARG A 390 -36.26 14.78 -10.20
CA ARG A 390 -36.87 14.54 -11.51
C ARG A 390 -36.18 13.58 -12.46
#